data_AF-A0A378BE33-F1
#
_entry.id   AF-A0A378BE33-F1
#
_cell.length_a   1.000
_cell.length_b   1.000
_cell.length_c   1.000
_cell.angle_alpha   90.00
_cell.angle_beta   90.00
_cell.angle_gamma   90.00
#
_symmetry.space_group_name_H-M   'P 1'
#
loop_
_entity.id
_entity.type
_entity.pdbx_description
1 polymer ?
#
loop_
_entity_poly.entity_id
_entity_poly.type
_entity_poly.pdbx_seq_one_letter_code
_entity_poly.pdbx_strand_id
1 'polypeptide(L)'
;MARAGWLLARGEAAADQILLLAFGRQAAQEMDERIRERLASDDITARTFHSLALHIIQQGSKKVPTISKLESDTAARRALLLKSWQKQCQEKKAQAKGWRLWLEEEMGWQLPEGDFWQDKKVQRRMASRLDAG
;
A
#
# COMPACT_ATOMS: atom_id res chain seq x y z
N MET A 1 15.81 -10.99 13.48
CA MET A 1 16.51 -10.22 14.54
C MET A 1 17.69 -10.94 15.15
N ALA A 2 17.53 -12.18 15.61
CA ALA A 2 18.63 -12.91 16.28
C ALA A 2 19.93 -12.99 15.45
N ARG A 3 19.82 -13.21 14.14
CA ARG A 3 20.99 -13.29 13.25
C ARG A 3 21.72 -11.96 13.06
N ALA A 4 21.00 -10.84 12.95
CA ALA A 4 21.61 -9.51 12.84
C ALA A 4 22.35 -9.13 14.14
N GLY A 5 21.72 -9.39 15.30
CA GLY A 5 22.38 -9.19 16.59
C GLY A 5 23.61 -10.07 16.80
N TRP A 6 23.56 -11.31 16.33
CA TRP A 6 24.70 -12.23 16.40
C TRP A 6 25.88 -11.76 15.52
N LEU A 7 25.62 -11.25 14.31
CA LEU A 7 26.64 -10.71 13.42
C LEU A 7 27.35 -9.49 14.03
N LEU A 8 26.58 -8.58 14.64
CA LEU A 8 27.11 -7.42 15.36
C LEU A 8 27.97 -7.86 16.56
N ALA A 9 27.45 -8.75 17.41
CA ALA A 9 28.14 -9.17 18.63
C ALA A 9 29.48 -9.88 18.36
N ARG A 10 29.65 -10.48 17.17
CA ARG A 10 30.89 -11.11 16.74
C ARG A 10 31.80 -10.22 15.91
N GLY A 11 31.37 -9.01 15.56
CA GLY A 11 32.12 -8.10 14.68
C GLY A 11 32.25 -8.61 13.24
N GLU A 12 31.39 -9.53 12.82
CA GLU A 12 31.42 -10.13 11.47
C GLU A 12 30.79 -9.19 10.42
N ALA A 13 30.03 -8.20 10.86
CA ALA A 13 29.50 -7.12 10.03
C ALA A 13 29.28 -5.87 10.90
N ALA A 14 29.55 -4.70 10.32
CA ALA A 14 29.14 -3.42 10.91
C ALA A 14 27.64 -3.17 10.66
N ALA A 15 27.03 -2.32 11.48
CA ALA A 15 25.58 -2.08 11.42
C ALA A 15 25.12 -1.52 10.06
N ASP A 16 25.92 -0.67 9.44
CA ASP A 16 25.70 -0.09 8.11
C ASP A 16 25.79 -1.11 6.97
N GLN A 17 26.37 -2.29 7.22
CA GLN A 17 26.43 -3.41 6.28
C GLN A 17 25.23 -4.35 6.39
N ILE A 18 24.34 -4.14 7.37
CA ILE A 18 23.20 -5.01 7.64
C ILE A 18 21.91 -4.33 7.19
N LEU A 19 21.31 -4.84 6.11
CA LEU A 19 19.98 -4.45 5.66
C LEU A 19 18.94 -5.51 6.02
N LEU A 20 17.87 -5.09 6.70
CA LEU A 20 16.72 -5.94 6.98
C LEU A 20 15.57 -5.60 6.04
N LEU A 21 14.94 -6.62 5.47
CA LEU A 21 13.83 -6.47 4.52
C LEU A 21 12.51 -6.97 5.10
N ALA A 22 11.48 -6.14 4.94
CA ALA A 22 10.12 -6.44 5.38
C ALA A 22 9.12 -6.33 4.22
N PHE A 23 8.05 -7.12 4.28
CA PHE A 23 7.05 -7.20 3.21
C PHE A 23 6.17 -5.95 3.10
N GLY A 24 5.88 -5.29 4.23
CA GLY A 24 5.03 -4.10 4.29
C GLY A 24 5.54 -3.08 5.29
N ARG A 25 5.00 -1.85 5.21
CA ARG A 25 5.44 -0.72 6.06
C ARG A 25 5.27 -1.02 7.55
N GLN A 26 4.16 -1.63 7.95
CA GLN A 26 3.90 -2.01 9.33
C GLN A 26 4.93 -3.04 9.84
N ALA A 27 5.23 -4.06 9.02
CA ALA A 27 6.25 -5.05 9.36
C ALA A 27 7.66 -4.42 9.45
N ALA A 28 7.97 -3.43 8.61
CA ALA A 28 9.22 -2.68 8.71
C ALA A 28 9.29 -1.88 10.02
N GLN A 29 8.21 -1.19 10.40
CA GLN A 29 8.13 -0.41 11.64
C GLN A 29 8.26 -1.30 12.88
N GLU A 30 7.51 -2.41 12.93
CA GLU A 30 7.59 -3.37 14.04
C GLU A 30 9.00 -3.98 14.13
N MET A 31 9.65 -4.23 12.99
CA MET A 31 11.04 -4.67 12.99
C MET A 31 12.00 -3.60 13.52
N ASP A 32 11.87 -2.35 13.11
CA ASP A 32 12.69 -1.23 13.64
C ASP A 32 12.54 -1.09 15.16
N GLU A 33 11.31 -1.13 15.67
CA GLU A 33 11.05 -1.06 17.11
C GLU A 33 11.77 -2.21 17.85
N ARG A 34 11.67 -3.44 17.33
CA ARG A 34 12.31 -4.62 17.93
C ARG A 34 13.84 -4.61 17.84
N ILE A 35 14.43 -3.96 16.85
CA ILE A 35 15.89 -3.74 16.77
C ILE A 35 16.32 -2.78 17.88
N ARG A 36 15.64 -1.63 17.99
CA ARG A 36 15.96 -0.62 18.99
C ARG A 36 15.89 -1.19 20.40
N GLU A 37 14.83 -1.94 20.71
CA GLU A 37 14.64 -2.57 22.02
C GLU A 37 15.70 -3.62 22.36
N ARG A 38 16.16 -4.41 21.37
CA ARG A 38 17.03 -5.57 21.63
C ARG A 38 18.52 -5.32 21.41
N LEU A 39 18.86 -4.41 20.51
CA LEU A 39 20.23 -4.15 20.07
C LEU A 39 20.74 -2.78 20.51
N ALA A 40 19.87 -1.93 21.09
CA ALA A 40 20.19 -0.58 21.56
C ALA A 40 20.98 0.26 20.52
N SER A 41 20.75 -0.01 19.24
CA SER A 41 21.41 0.65 18.12
C SER A 41 20.34 1.11 17.15
N ASP A 42 20.42 2.39 16.77
CA ASP A 42 19.62 3.00 15.71
C ASP A 42 20.27 2.82 14.33
N ASP A 43 21.43 2.15 14.26
CA ASP A 43 22.25 2.06 13.05
C ASP A 43 21.81 0.93 12.11
N ILE A 44 20.93 0.03 12.56
CA ILE A 44 20.30 -0.99 11.71
C ILE A 44 18.86 -0.58 11.41
N THR A 45 18.55 -0.43 10.12
CA THR A 45 17.20 -0.08 9.65
C THR A 45 16.56 -1.23 8.87
N ALA A 46 15.29 -1.51 9.15
CA ALA A 46 14.42 -2.35 8.34
C ALA A 46 13.73 -1.53 7.25
N ARG A 47 13.75 -2.04 6.02
CA ARG A 47 13.16 -1.38 4.85
C ARG A 47 12.21 -2.32 4.13
N THR A 48 11.22 -1.76 3.44
CA THR A 48 10.45 -2.53 2.46
C THR A 48 11.21 -2.60 1.13
N PHE A 49 10.92 -3.61 0.30
CA PHE A 49 11.47 -3.70 -1.06
C PHE A 49 11.28 -2.41 -1.86
N HIS A 50 10.10 -1.79 -1.76
CA HIS A 50 9.80 -0.51 -2.42
C HIS A 50 10.72 0.62 -1.93
N SER A 51 10.90 0.77 -0.61
CA SER A 51 11.77 1.81 -0.05
C SER A 51 13.26 1.56 -0.34
N LEU A 52 13.69 0.30 -0.42
CA LEU A 52 15.04 -0.06 -0.83
C LEU A 52 15.27 0.29 -2.30
N ALA A 53 14.35 -0.10 -3.19
CA ALA A 53 14.47 0.15 -4.62
C ALA A 53 14.59 1.66 -4.90
N LEU A 54 13.77 2.49 -4.24
CA LEU A 54 13.90 3.95 -4.33
C LEU A 54 15.25 4.46 -3.86
N HIS A 55 15.75 3.93 -2.75
CA HIS A 55 17.06 4.35 -2.22
C HIS A 55 18.20 3.99 -3.18
N ILE A 56 18.17 2.82 -3.80
CA ILE A 56 19.17 2.41 -4.80
C ILE A 56 19.10 3.35 -6.01
N ILE A 57 17.89 3.66 -6.51
CA ILE A 57 17.70 4.58 -7.63
C ILE A 57 18.21 5.99 -7.29
N GLN A 58 17.96 6.47 -6.06
CA GLN A 58 18.47 7.76 -5.57
C GLN A 58 20.01 7.82 -5.57
N GLN A 59 20.68 6.73 -5.15
CA GLN A 59 22.14 6.67 -5.13
C GLN A 59 22.73 6.58 -6.55
N GLY A 60 22.05 5.89 -7.47
CA GLY A 60 22.52 5.70 -8.85
C GLY A 60 22.10 6.76 -9.87
N SER A 61 21.12 7.62 -9.54
CA SER A 61 20.54 8.59 -10.49
C SER A 61 20.18 9.91 -9.83
N LYS A 62 20.50 11.04 -10.48
CA LYS A 62 20.08 12.39 -10.05
C LYS A 62 18.57 12.64 -10.15
N LYS A 63 17.81 11.75 -10.79
CA LYS A 63 16.35 11.87 -10.93
C LYS A 63 15.64 10.77 -10.15
N VAL A 64 15.23 11.11 -8.94
CA VAL A 64 14.36 10.26 -8.12
C VAL A 64 13.00 10.17 -8.80
N PRO A 65 12.49 8.97 -9.11
CA PRO A 65 11.11 8.84 -9.56
C PRO A 65 10.19 9.29 -8.43
N THR A 66 9.38 10.31 -8.70
CA THR A 66 8.37 10.77 -7.75
C THR A 66 7.31 9.68 -7.65
N ILE A 67 7.35 8.90 -6.56
CA ILE A 67 6.24 8.01 -6.24
C ILE A 67 5.01 8.89 -6.04
N SER A 68 3.94 8.60 -6.77
CA SER A 68 2.67 9.29 -6.63
C SER A 68 2.20 9.21 -5.17
N LYS A 69 1.75 10.33 -4.59
CA LYS A 69 1.22 10.34 -3.21
C LYS A 69 0.13 9.28 -2.98
N LEU A 70 -0.57 8.91 -4.05
CA LEU A 70 -1.59 7.86 -4.09
C LEU A 70 -1.07 6.46 -3.75
N GLU A 71 0.22 6.17 -3.91
CA GLU A 71 0.82 4.90 -3.46
C GLU A 71 0.84 4.80 -1.93
N SER A 72 1.18 5.91 -1.28
CA SER A 72 1.34 5.97 0.17
C SER A 72 0.08 6.34 0.94
N ASP A 73 -0.89 6.97 0.28
CA ASP A 73 -2.16 7.42 0.86
C ASP A 73 -3.32 6.59 0.32
N THR A 74 -3.64 5.52 1.05
CA THR A 74 -4.76 4.62 0.75
C THR A 74 -6.10 5.36 0.72
N ALA A 75 -6.29 6.39 1.55
CA ALA A 75 -7.54 7.13 1.58
C ALA A 75 -7.70 7.99 0.32
N ALA A 76 -6.65 8.71 -0.09
CA ALA A 76 -6.64 9.49 -1.32
C ALA A 76 -6.81 8.60 -2.56
N ARG A 77 -6.16 7.43 -2.59
CA ARG A 77 -6.31 6.45 -3.67
C ARG A 77 -7.73 5.93 -3.79
N ARG A 78 -8.33 5.50 -2.67
CA ARG A 78 -9.74 5.08 -2.62
C ARG A 78 -10.69 6.18 -3.09
N ALA A 79 -10.45 7.43 -2.68
CA ALA A 79 -11.26 8.57 -3.10
C ALA A 79 -11.18 8.79 -4.63
N LEU A 80 -9.98 8.69 -5.22
CA LEU A 80 -9.79 8.82 -6.66
C LEU A 80 -10.49 7.69 -7.44
N LEU A 81 -10.32 6.45 -6.99
CA LEU A 81 -10.93 5.27 -7.62
C LEU A 81 -12.46 5.36 -7.57
N LEU A 82 -13.02 5.72 -6.41
CA LEU A 82 -14.46 5.95 -6.27
C LEU A 82 -14.96 7.06 -7.19
N LYS A 83 -14.27 8.21 -7.23
CA LYS A 83 -14.67 9.32 -8.09
C LYS A 83 -14.67 8.93 -9.56
N SER A 84 -13.67 8.16 -9.99
CA SER A 84 -13.54 7.67 -11.35
C SER A 84 -14.67 6.68 -11.71
N TRP A 85 -14.98 5.76 -10.79
CA TRP A 85 -16.09 4.82 -10.95
C TRP A 85 -17.45 5.52 -11.02
N GLN A 86 -17.71 6.48 -10.12
CA GLN A 86 -18.94 7.28 -10.14
C GLN A 86 -19.09 8.05 -11.45
N LYS A 87 -18.01 8.68 -11.90
CA LYS A 87 -18.00 9.41 -13.18
C LYS A 87 -18.36 8.49 -14.35
N GLN A 88 -17.81 7.27 -14.40
CA GLN A 88 -18.16 6.30 -15.45
C GLN A 88 -19.64 5.92 -15.41
N CYS A 89 -20.20 5.69 -14.21
CA CYS A 89 -21.61 5.37 -14.05
C CYS A 89 -22.51 6.55 -14.47
N GLN A 90 -22.13 7.78 -14.12
CA GLN A 90 -22.89 8.99 -14.47
C GLN A 90 -22.84 9.31 -15.96
N GLU A 91 -21.67 9.19 -16.59
CA GLU A 91 -21.47 9.61 -17.99
C GLU A 91 -22.02 8.60 -18.99
N LYS A 92 -22.04 7.31 -18.66
CA LYS A 92 -22.41 6.24 -19.59
C LYS A 92 -23.41 5.28 -18.95
N LYS A 93 -24.69 5.37 -19.35
CA LYS A 93 -25.74 4.44 -18.90
C LYS A 93 -25.38 2.95 -19.11
N ALA A 94 -24.66 2.64 -20.20
CA ALA A 94 -24.17 1.28 -20.46
C ALA A 94 -23.15 0.82 -19.39
N GLN A 95 -22.27 1.71 -18.94
CA GLN A 95 -21.33 1.43 -17.86
C GLN A 95 -22.06 1.24 -16.53
N ALA A 96 -23.01 2.12 -16.19
CA ALA A 96 -23.83 1.94 -14.99
C ALA A 96 -24.57 0.60 -14.98
N LYS A 97 -25.16 0.19 -16.11
CA LYS A 97 -25.85 -1.10 -16.24
C LYS A 97 -24.87 -2.27 -16.12
N GLY A 98 -23.70 -2.20 -16.76
CA GLY A 98 -22.66 -3.22 -16.66
C GLY A 98 -22.12 -3.38 -15.24
N TRP A 99 -21.85 -2.27 -14.55
CA TRP A 99 -21.45 -2.29 -13.14
C TRP A 99 -22.53 -2.87 -12.23
N ARG A 100 -23.81 -2.51 -12.45
CA ARG A 100 -24.92 -3.10 -11.70
C ARG A 100 -24.97 -4.62 -11.87
N LEU A 101 -24.97 -5.08 -13.12
CA LEU A 101 -25.01 -6.50 -13.45
C LEU A 101 -23.86 -7.26 -12.79
N TRP A 102 -22.63 -6.77 -12.96
CA TRP A 102 -21.44 -7.39 -12.37
C TRP A 102 -21.50 -7.41 -10.83
N LEU A 103 -21.95 -6.32 -10.19
CA LEU A 103 -22.08 -6.27 -8.73
C LEU A 103 -23.18 -7.18 -8.19
N GLU A 104 -24.27 -7.36 -8.93
CA GLU A 104 -25.38 -8.23 -8.54
C GLU A 104 -25.04 -9.70 -8.79
N GLU A 105 -24.51 -10.03 -9.97
CA GLU A 105 -24.27 -11.42 -10.40
C GLU A 105 -22.98 -12.00 -9.83
N GLU A 106 -21.84 -11.32 -9.98
CA GLU A 106 -20.55 -11.86 -9.54
C GLU A 106 -20.32 -11.64 -8.05
N MET A 107 -20.81 -10.51 -7.53
CA MET A 107 -20.56 -10.14 -6.14
C MET A 107 -21.74 -10.42 -5.21
N GLY A 108 -22.93 -10.73 -5.74
CA GLY A 108 -24.14 -11.01 -4.97
C GLY A 108 -24.65 -9.79 -4.18
N TRP A 109 -24.38 -8.57 -4.64
CA TRP A 109 -24.79 -7.37 -3.92
C TRP A 109 -26.23 -7.00 -4.24
N GLN A 110 -27.00 -6.65 -3.21
CA GLN A 110 -28.27 -5.97 -3.39
C GLN A 110 -28.02 -4.48 -3.54
N LEU A 111 -28.20 -3.97 -4.75
CA LEU A 111 -28.05 -2.55 -5.05
C LEU A 111 -29.39 -1.83 -4.93
N PRO A 112 -29.41 -0.58 -4.45
CA PRO A 112 -30.63 0.22 -4.46
C PRO A 112 -31.06 0.54 -5.89
N GLU A 113 -32.36 0.78 -6.05
CA GLU A 113 -32.90 1.32 -7.30
C GLU A 113 -32.35 2.73 -7.57
N GLY A 114 -32.28 3.09 -8.86
CA GLY A 114 -31.72 4.38 -9.28
C GLY A 114 -30.19 4.41 -9.27
N ASP A 115 -29.62 5.53 -8.82
CA ASP A 115 -28.19 5.84 -8.89
C ASP A 115 -27.40 5.16 -7.76
N PHE A 116 -27.28 3.83 -7.82
CA PHE A 116 -26.63 3.03 -6.78
C PHE A 116 -25.16 3.42 -6.50
N TRP A 117 -24.48 4.06 -7.45
CA TRP A 117 -23.11 4.59 -7.26
C TRP A 117 -23.04 5.81 -6.33
N GLN A 118 -24.18 6.42 -6.00
CA GLN A 118 -24.28 7.50 -5.03
C GLN A 118 -24.56 6.99 -3.60
N ASP A 119 -24.89 5.71 -3.43
CA ASP A 119 -25.14 5.13 -2.12
C ASP A 119 -23.84 5.00 -1.29
N LYS A 120 -23.88 5.48 -0.04
CA LYS A 120 -22.70 5.50 0.85
C LYS A 120 -22.22 4.10 1.24
N LYS A 121 -23.13 3.12 1.37
CA LYS A 121 -22.76 1.74 1.72
C LYS A 121 -22.10 1.06 0.52
N VAL A 122 -22.67 1.24 -0.67
CA VAL A 122 -22.09 0.73 -1.92
C VAL A 122 -20.71 1.36 -2.17
N GLN A 123 -20.57 2.68 -2.01
CA GLN A 123 -19.27 3.36 -2.13
C GLN A 123 -18.23 2.82 -1.16
N ARG A 124 -18.57 2.62 0.12
CA ARG A 124 -17.62 2.10 1.10
C ARG A 124 -17.13 0.69 0.71
N ARG A 125 -18.03 -0.19 0.28
CA ARG A 125 -17.68 -1.53 -0.17
C ARG A 125 -16.87 -1.51 -1.46
N MET A 126 -17.25 -0.65 -2.41
CA MET A 126 -16.58 -0.50 -3.71
C MET A 126 -15.16 0.03 -3.55
N ALA A 127 -14.95 1.03 -2.69
CA ALA A 127 -13.62 1.60 -2.42
C ALA A 127 -12.60 0.55 -1.99
N SER A 128 -12.99 -0.32 -1.05
CA SER A 128 -12.13 -1.41 -0.58
C SER A 128 -11.86 -2.45 -1.67
N ARG A 129 -12.80 -2.67 -2.59
CA ARG A 129 -12.65 -3.65 -3.68
C ARG A 129 -11.75 -3.13 -4.80
N LEU A 130 -11.94 -1.88 -5.24
CA LEU A 130 -11.11 -1.27 -6.28
C LEU A 130 -9.64 -1.12 -5.84
N ASP A 131 -9.40 -1.05 -4.54
CA ASP A 131 -8.07 -0.88 -3.93
C ASP A 131 -7.37 -2.23 -3.62
N ALA A 132 -8.09 -3.36 -3.68
CA ALA A 132 -7.56 -4.69 -3.40
C ALA A 132 -7.07 -5.45 -4.65
N GLY A 133 -7.02 -4.77 -5.80
CA GLY A 133 -6.55 -5.31 -7.08
C GLY A 133 -5.06 -5.13 -7.30
#